data_AF-A0A966PW34-F1
#
_entry.id   AF-A0A966PW34-F1
#
_cell.length_a   1.000
_cell.length_b   1.000
_cell.length_c   1.000
_cell.angle_alpha   90.00
_cell.angle_beta   90.00
_cell.angle_gamma   90.00
#
_symmetry.space_group_name_H-M   'P 1'
#
loop_
_entity.id
_entity.type
_entity.pdbx_description
1 polymer ?
#
loop_
_entity_poly.entity_id
_entity_poly.type
_entity_poly.pdbx_seq_one_letter_code
_entity_poly.pdbx_strand_id
1 'polypeptide(L)' 'MMQTNDSKLIEYMKLHLISLMQDLEGLEDRMEKLDMNSKDYVELDFEYNIKSGEIHSTRHLLSVANDILGAQTKEK' A
#
# COMPACT_ATOMS: atom_id res chain seq x y z
N MET A 1 2.24 16.29 -23.08
CA MET A 1 1.88 14.95 -23.58
C MET A 1 0.69 14.44 -22.78
N MET A 2 -0.28 13.78 -23.41
CA MET A 2 -1.43 13.18 -22.72
C MET A 2 -0.99 11.87 -22.06
N GLN A 3 -1.23 11.70 -20.76
CA GLN A 3 -0.91 10.44 -20.05
C GLN A 3 -1.73 9.28 -20.61
N THR A 4 -1.10 8.13 -20.84
CA THR A 4 -1.77 6.87 -21.17
C THR A 4 -2.54 6.33 -19.95
N ASN A 5 -3.55 5.50 -20.17
CA ASN A 5 -4.28 4.86 -19.06
C ASN A 5 -3.36 4.04 -18.16
N ASP A 6 -2.33 3.43 -18.74
CA ASP A 6 -1.30 2.66 -18.01
C ASP A 6 -0.50 3.56 -17.05
N SER A 7 -0.12 4.76 -17.50
CA SER A 7 0.56 5.76 -16.67
C SER A 7 -0.32 6.18 -15.48
N LYS A 8 -1.63 6.35 -15.71
CA LYS A 8 -2.59 6.71 -14.65
C LYS A 8 -2.78 5.60 -13.63
N LEU A 9 -2.82 4.35 -14.08
CA LEU A 9 -2.91 3.19 -13.18
C LEU A 9 -1.68 3.08 -12.28
N ILE A 10 -0.47 3.23 -12.85
CA ILE A 10 0.78 3.23 -12.06
C ILE A 10 0.78 4.37 -11.04
N GLU A 11 0.35 5.59 -11.43
CA GLU A 11 0.24 6.73 -10.50
C GLU A 11 -0.77 6.44 -9.38
N TYR A 12 -1.95 5.90 -9.71
CA TYR A 12 -2.92 5.48 -8.71
C TYR A 12 -2.34 4.45 -7.73
N MET A 13 -1.65 3.42 -8.23
CA MET A 13 -1.05 2.39 -7.38
C MET A 13 0.00 2.97 -6.41
N LYS A 14 0.77 3.96 -6.84
CA LYS A 14 1.73 4.68 -5.97
C LYS A 14 0.99 5.46 -4.87
N LEU A 15 -0.06 6.19 -5.23
CA LEU A 15 -0.88 6.93 -4.26
C LEU A 15 -1.59 5.99 -3.28
N HIS A 16 -2.11 4.87 -3.79
CA HIS A 16 -2.74 3.85 -2.97
C HIS A 16 -1.75 3.24 -1.97
N LEU A 17 -0.53 2.92 -2.41
CA LEU A 17 0.52 2.44 -1.53
C LEU A 17 0.85 3.45 -0.40
N ILE A 18 0.91 4.74 -0.72
CA ILE A 18 1.13 5.80 0.29
C ILE A 18 -0.04 5.83 1.27
N SER A 19 -1.29 5.79 0.77
CA SER A 19 -2.49 5.75 1.62
C SER A 19 -2.47 4.56 2.58
N LEU A 20 -2.12 3.35 2.10
CA LEU A 20 -2.03 2.17 2.96
C LEU A 20 -0.95 2.31 4.04
N MET A 21 0.18 2.95 3.72
CA MET A 21 1.24 3.21 4.70
C MET A 21 0.80 4.21 5.78
N GLN A 22 0.03 5.24 5.41
CA GLN A 22 -0.55 6.20 6.36
C GLN A 22 -1.60 5.55 7.25
N ASP A 23 -2.43 4.66 6.69
CA ASP A 23 -3.38 3.87 7.49
C ASP A 23 -2.65 2.98 8.50
N LEU A 24 -1.55 2.34 8.09
CA LEU A 24 -0.73 1.50 8.97
C LEU A 24 -0.11 2.31 10.12
N GLU A 25 0.48 3.48 9.82
CA GLU A 25 1.02 4.41 10.82
C GLU A 25 -0.09 4.84 11.82
N GLY A 26 -1.29 5.13 11.33
CA GLY A 26 -2.44 5.44 12.17
C GLY A 26 -2.89 4.28 13.07
N LEU A 27 -2.69 3.03 12.65
CA LEU A 27 -2.93 1.85 13.48
C LEU A 27 -1.86 1.70 14.57
N GLU A 28 -0.59 1.87 14.22
CA GLU A 28 0.52 1.86 15.18
C GLU A 28 0.29 2.90 16.29
N ASP A 29 -0.01 4.14 15.91
CA ASP A 29 -0.32 5.24 16.82
C ASP A 29 -1.48 4.95 17.79
N ARG A 30 -2.45 4.12 17.37
CA ARG A 30 -3.57 3.70 18.21
C ARG A 30 -3.17 2.55 19.12
N MET A 31 -2.41 1.59 18.61
CA MET A 31 -1.90 0.44 19.36
C MET A 31 -0.95 0.85 20.49
N GLU A 32 -0.09 1.85 20.27
CA GLU A 32 0.84 2.38 21.29
C GLU A 32 0.14 2.90 22.55
N LYS A 33 -1.13 3.30 22.42
CA LYS A 33 -1.95 3.85 23.53
C LYS A 33 -2.68 2.77 24.32
N LEU A 34 -2.59 1.50 23.91
CA LEU A 34 -3.34 0.38 24.49
C LEU A 34 -2.41 -0.57 25.24
N ASP A 35 -2.98 -1.29 26.22
CA ASP A 35 -2.32 -2.45 26.80
C ASP A 35 -2.29 -3.58 25.76
N MET A 36 -1.10 -4.17 25.54
CA MET A 36 -0.90 -5.26 24.56
C MET A 36 -1.77 -6.50 24.83
N ASN A 37 -2.23 -6.68 26.07
CA ASN A 37 -3.10 -7.80 26.45
C ASN A 37 -4.60 -7.45 26.39
N SER A 38 -4.94 -6.20 26.05
CA SER A 38 -6.32 -5.79 25.88
C SER A 38 -6.93 -6.39 24.61
N LYS A 39 -8.25 -6.62 24.62
CA LYS A 39 -8.96 -7.08 23.43
C LYS A 39 -8.83 -6.11 22.27
N ASP A 40 -8.90 -4.81 22.55
CA ASP A 40 -8.77 -3.74 21.56
C ASP A 40 -7.41 -3.79 20.86
N TYR A 41 -6.31 -4.06 21.60
CA TYR A 41 -4.99 -4.23 20.99
C TYR A 41 -4.96 -5.45 20.07
N VAL A 42 -5.51 -6.59 20.51
CA VAL A 42 -5.56 -7.82 19.70
C VAL A 42 -6.35 -7.63 18.41
N GLU A 43 -7.44 -6.86 18.44
CA GLU A 43 -8.21 -6.52 17.24
C GLU A 43 -7.40 -5.62 16.29
N LEU A 44 -6.71 -4.60 16.82
CA LEU A 44 -5.85 -3.73 16.01
C LEU A 44 -4.63 -4.46 15.45
N ASP A 45 -4.04 -5.40 16.19
CA ASP A 45 -2.91 -6.21 15.70
C ASP A 45 -3.33 -7.08 14.50
N PHE A 46 -4.55 -7.62 14.53
CA PHE A 46 -5.10 -8.32 13.37
C PHE A 46 -5.27 -7.39 12.16
N GLU A 47 -5.80 -6.19 12.36
CA GLU A 47 -5.95 -5.18 11.30
C GLU A 47 -4.59 -4.73 10.75
N TYR A 48 -3.60 -4.50 11.63
CA TYR A 48 -2.23 -4.15 11.28
C TYR A 48 -1.58 -5.22 10.38
N ASN A 49 -1.77 -6.50 10.71
CA ASN A 49 -1.27 -7.61 9.91
C ASN A 49 -1.93 -7.68 8.52
N ILE A 50 -3.24 -7.44 8.42
CA ILE A 50 -3.93 -7.34 7.12
C ILE A 50 -3.36 -6.19 6.30
N LYS A 51 -3.27 -5.00 6.90
CA LYS A 51 -2.78 -3.78 6.22
C LYS A 51 -1.35 -3.95 5.74
N SER A 52 -0.50 -4.59 6.53
CA SER A 52 0.87 -4.96 6.14
C SER A 52 0.91 -5.89 4.92
N GLY A 53 -0.01 -6.87 4.86
CA GLY A 53 -0.18 -7.74 3.70
C GLY A 53 -0.64 -7.00 2.44
N GLU A 54 -1.56 -6.05 2.57
CA GLU A 54 -2.02 -5.18 1.47
C GLU A 54 -0.87 -4.33 0.91
N ILE A 55 -0.04 -3.75 1.79
CA ILE A 55 1.16 -2.99 1.41
C ILE A 55 2.15 -3.88 0.65
N HIS A 56 2.43 -5.08 1.16
CA HIS A 56 3.35 -6.02 0.50
C HIS A 56 2.84 -6.40 -0.90
N SER A 57 1.56 -6.75 -1.00
CA SER A 57 0.92 -7.11 -2.27
C SER A 57 0.94 -5.95 -3.26
N THR A 58 0.62 -4.73 -2.81
CA THR A 58 0.63 -3.53 -3.65
C THR A 58 2.03 -3.21 -4.15
N ARG A 59 3.07 -3.34 -3.31
CA ARG A 59 4.48 -3.19 -3.75
C ARG A 59 4.85 -4.20 -4.82
N HIS A 60 4.49 -5.47 -4.63
CA HIS A 60 4.77 -6.53 -5.61
C HIS A 60 4.08 -6.25 -6.95
N LEU A 61 2.77 -5.95 -6.92
CA LEU A 61 2.00 -5.62 -8.12
C LEU A 61 2.52 -4.37 -8.81
N LEU A 62 2.92 -3.34 -8.06
CA LEU A 62 3.51 -2.13 -8.63
C LEU A 62 4.85 -2.42 -9.31
N SER A 63 5.68 -3.32 -8.76
CA SER A 63 6.91 -3.75 -9.41
C SER A 63 6.62 -4.40 -10.76
N VAL A 64 5.73 -5.41 -10.77
CA VAL A 64 5.33 -6.12 -12.00
C VAL A 64 4.68 -5.17 -13.02
N ALA A 65 3.84 -4.24 -12.56
CA ALA A 65 3.22 -3.24 -13.42
C ALA A 65 4.27 -2.31 -14.06
N ASN A 66 5.31 -1.89 -13.32
CA ASN A 66 6.40 -1.11 -13.89
C ASN A 66 7.21 -1.91 -14.92
N ASP A 67 7.41 -3.21 -14.70
CA ASP A 67 8.13 -4.06 -15.65
C ASP A 67 7.32 -4.25 -16.95
N ILE A 68 6.03 -4.55 -16.84
CA ILE A 68 5.16 -4.84 -17.99
C ILE A 68 4.76 -3.55 -18.72
N LEU A 69 4.30 -2.54 -18.00
CA LEU A 69 3.73 -1.31 -18.56
C LEU A 69 4.75 -0.19 -18.69
N GLY A 70 5.76 -0.16 -17.82
CA GLY A 70 6.85 0.83 -17.89
C GLY A 70 7.84 0.56 -19.02
N ALA A 71 8.11 -0.70 -19.38
CA ALA A 71 8.93 -1.04 -20.54
C ALA A 71 8.32 -0.52 -21.87
N GLN A 72 6.99 -0.49 -21.98
CA GLN A 72 6.27 -0.02 -23.17
C GLN A 72 6.36 1.51 -23.39
N THR A 73 6.88 2.27 -22.44
CA THR A 73 7.05 3.73 -22.55
C THR A 73 8.44 4.17 -22.99
N LYS A 74 9.44 3.28 -23.00
CA LYS A 74 10.81 3.60 -23.43
C LYS A 74 11.12 3.22 -24.89
N GLU A 75 10.24 2.46 -25.55
CA GLU A 75 10.41 2.02 -26.94
C GLU A 75 9.61 2.84 -27.97
N LYS A 76 9.11 4.04 -27.61
CA LYS A 76 8.47 4.96 -28.56
C LYS A 76 9.09 6.34 -28.58
#